data_AF-A0A970F1A6-F1
#
_entry.id   AF-A0A970F1A6-F1
#
_cell.length_a   1.000
_cell.length_b   1.000
_cell.length_c   1.000
_cell.angle_alpha   90.00
_cell.angle_beta   90.00
_cell.angle_gamma   90.00
#
_symmetry.space_group_name_H-M   'P 1'
#
loop_
_entity.id
_entity.type
_entity.pdbx_description
1 polymer ?
#
loop_
_entity_poly.entity_id
_entity_poly.type
_entity_poly.pdbx_seq_one_letter_code
_entity_poly.pdbx_strand_id
1 'polypeptide(L)'
;MISAMSHSKRKSGSGYIFAIAVSALAVAIIAIILITSNSGDDGNIIKNSDLVIQTGDITEKAKFYTVEIDGTRLEVLAVRASDNTVRTAFNTCQVCYSSGRGYYVQEGNFLVCQNCGNRFGTDDVEVTRGGCNPVPITEENKTVTETTITISKEFLSKAKAIFANWKR
;
A
#
# COMPACT_ATOMS: atom_id res chain seq x y z
N MET A 1 58.69 -57.50 -3.10
CA MET A 1 59.68 -56.56 -2.55
C MET A 1 59.06 -55.17 -2.53
N ILE A 2 59.07 -54.53 -1.35
CA ILE A 2 59.00 -53.08 -1.09
C ILE A 2 57.65 -52.42 -1.44
N SER A 3 56.73 -52.21 -0.48
CA SER A 3 56.70 -51.13 0.52
C SER A 3 56.30 -49.77 -0.07
N ALA A 4 55.17 -49.22 0.36
CA ALA A 4 55.09 -47.95 1.10
C ALA A 4 53.68 -47.35 1.07
N MET A 5 53.18 -47.05 2.27
CA MET A 5 52.10 -46.12 2.55
C MET A 5 52.56 -44.68 2.24
N SER A 6 51.65 -43.78 1.84
CA SER A 6 51.70 -42.38 2.29
C SER A 6 50.33 -41.71 2.24
N HIS A 7 50.07 -40.93 3.27
CA HIS A 7 48.85 -40.22 3.64
C HIS A 7 48.82 -38.78 3.08
N SER A 8 47.65 -38.14 3.21
CA SER A 8 47.40 -36.68 3.29
C SER A 8 47.13 -36.00 1.93
N LYS A 9 46.10 -35.16 1.70
CA LYS A 9 45.45 -34.19 2.59
C LYS A 9 44.06 -33.77 2.03
N ARG A 10 43.21 -33.25 2.93
CA ARG A 10 41.77 -32.91 2.79
C ARG A 10 41.44 -31.62 2.00
N LYS A 11 40.17 -31.60 1.52
CA LYS A 11 39.16 -30.52 1.42
C LYS A 11 39.36 -29.36 0.42
N SER A 12 38.33 -29.13 -0.42
CA SER A 12 37.37 -28.02 -0.24
C SER A 12 36.56 -27.75 -1.54
N GLY A 13 35.24 -27.57 -1.44
CA GLY A 13 34.46 -26.81 -2.44
C GLY A 13 33.54 -27.60 -3.37
N SER A 14 32.46 -28.16 -2.81
CA SER A 14 31.28 -28.68 -3.54
C SER A 14 30.35 -27.52 -3.90
N GLY A 15 29.71 -27.56 -5.07
CA GLY A 15 28.59 -26.64 -5.34
C GLY A 15 28.05 -26.54 -6.75
N TYR A 16 27.86 -27.68 -7.42
CA TYR A 16 26.86 -28.00 -8.46
C TYR A 16 26.30 -26.89 -9.38
N ILE A 17 26.71 -26.96 -10.65
CA ILE A 17 25.95 -26.45 -11.80
C ILE A 17 24.79 -27.42 -12.08
N PHE A 18 23.55 -26.91 -12.19
CA PHE A 18 22.50 -27.56 -12.98
C PHE A 18 21.63 -26.51 -13.67
N ALA A 19 21.68 -26.53 -15.00
CA ALA A 19 20.77 -25.83 -15.90
C ALA A 19 19.61 -26.77 -16.24
N ILE A 20 18.36 -26.30 -16.24
CA ILE A 20 17.26 -26.91 -17.02
C ILE A 20 16.30 -25.82 -17.53
N ALA A 21 15.99 -25.91 -18.82
CA ALA A 21 15.13 -25.06 -19.63
C ALA A 21 13.63 -25.15 -19.28
N VAL A 22 12.87 -24.07 -19.56
CA VAL A 22 11.40 -24.10 -19.59
C VAL A 22 10.89 -23.47 -20.88
N SER A 23 9.97 -24.20 -21.49
CA SER A 23 9.29 -24.02 -22.78
C SER A 23 8.38 -22.79 -22.83
N ALA A 24 8.19 -22.28 -24.05
CA ALA A 24 7.33 -21.16 -24.37
C ALA A 24 5.86 -21.45 -24.04
N LEU A 25 5.37 -20.86 -22.95
CA LEU A 25 3.96 -20.62 -22.70
C LEU A 25 3.86 -19.22 -22.13
N ALA A 26 3.12 -18.34 -22.82
CA ALA A 26 3.01 -16.90 -22.60
C ALA A 26 3.20 -16.48 -21.13
N VAL A 27 4.44 -16.12 -20.77
CA VAL A 27 4.72 -15.41 -19.54
C VAL A 27 4.27 -13.99 -19.79
N ALA A 28 3.06 -13.64 -19.37
CA ALA A 28 2.74 -12.26 -19.09
C ALA A 28 3.79 -11.80 -18.08
N ILE A 29 4.79 -11.06 -18.54
CA ILE A 29 5.78 -10.45 -17.69
C ILE A 29 5.02 -9.36 -16.93
N ILE A 30 4.36 -9.74 -15.84
CA ILE A 30 4.00 -8.79 -14.82
C ILE A 30 5.34 -8.37 -14.26
N ALA A 31 5.78 -7.16 -14.64
CA ALA A 31 6.93 -6.52 -14.02
C ALA A 31 6.55 -6.24 -12.56
N ILE A 32 6.66 -7.25 -11.70
CA ILE A 32 6.60 -7.08 -10.26
C ILE A 32 7.93 -6.43 -9.89
N ILE A 33 7.94 -5.10 -9.89
CA ILE A 33 9.02 -4.35 -9.30
C ILE A 33 8.89 -4.58 -7.78
N LEU A 34 9.69 -5.50 -7.25
CA LEU A 34 9.86 -5.67 -5.81
C LEU A 34 10.66 -4.47 -5.28
N ILE A 35 9.97 -3.36 -5.03
CA ILE A 35 10.56 -2.26 -4.26
C ILE A 35 10.51 -2.68 -2.79
N THR A 36 11.64 -3.11 -2.25
CA THR A 36 11.85 -3.21 -0.80
C THR A 36 11.98 -1.78 -0.26
N SER A 37 10.87 -1.19 0.18
CA SER A 37 10.87 0.15 0.80
C SER A 37 11.02 0.01 2.31
N ASN A 38 12.20 0.34 2.81
CA ASN A 38 12.44 0.58 4.22
C ASN A 38 11.66 1.84 4.65
N SER A 39 10.69 1.65 5.53
CA SER A 39 10.07 2.62 6.45
C SER A 39 10.36 4.11 6.25
N GLY A 40 9.31 4.86 5.87
CA GLY A 40 9.17 6.30 6.03
C GLY A 40 9.76 7.12 4.88
N ASP A 41 8.95 7.42 3.86
CA ASP A 41 9.36 8.35 2.80
C ASP A 41 8.17 9.17 2.28
N ASP A 42 8.09 10.41 2.75
CA ASP A 42 7.44 11.52 2.06
C ASP A 42 8.27 11.80 0.79
N GLY A 43 8.00 11.09 -0.31
CA GLY A 43 8.78 11.33 -1.54
C GLY A 43 8.32 10.62 -2.80
N ASN A 44 7.83 9.39 -2.70
CA ASN A 44 7.49 8.62 -3.90
C ASN A 44 6.00 8.72 -4.25
N ILE A 45 5.65 9.70 -5.08
CA ILE A 45 4.32 9.82 -5.68
C ILE A 45 4.15 8.71 -6.72
N ILE A 46 3.18 7.82 -6.49
CA ILE A 46 2.82 6.77 -7.44
C ILE A 46 2.03 7.40 -8.59
N LYS A 47 2.53 7.30 -9.82
CA LYS A 47 1.95 7.98 -10.99
C LYS A 47 1.27 7.00 -11.94
N ASN A 48 0.00 7.25 -12.24
CA ASN A 48 -0.78 6.56 -13.28
C ASN A 48 -0.76 5.03 -13.22
N SER A 49 -0.62 4.46 -12.02
CA SER A 49 -0.57 3.03 -11.76
C SER A 49 -1.48 2.64 -10.59
N ASP A 50 -1.56 1.34 -10.35
CA ASP A 50 -2.19 0.81 -9.14
C ASP A 50 -1.40 1.26 -7.89
N LEU A 51 -2.12 1.41 -6.79
CA LEU A 51 -1.54 1.58 -5.46
C LEU A 51 -1.45 0.22 -4.78
N VAL A 52 -0.23 -0.19 -4.41
CA VAL A 52 0.02 -1.42 -3.66
C VAL A 52 0.55 -1.06 -2.27
N ILE A 53 -0.19 -1.44 -1.24
CA ILE A 53 0.10 -1.18 0.17
C ILE A 53 0.56 -2.48 0.82
N GLN A 54 1.72 -2.48 1.48
CA GLN A 54 2.18 -3.61 2.29
C GLN A 54 1.44 -3.62 3.62
N THR A 55 0.74 -4.71 3.94
CA THR A 55 -0.07 -4.80 5.17
C THR A 55 0.80 -4.81 6.44
N GLY A 56 2.00 -5.38 6.36
CA GLY A 56 2.98 -5.41 7.46
C GLY A 56 3.50 -4.02 7.86
N ASP A 57 3.38 -3.04 6.96
CA ASP A 57 3.78 -1.66 7.19
C ASP A 57 2.71 -0.83 7.92
N ILE A 58 1.49 -1.35 8.03
CA ILE A 58 0.35 -0.62 8.60
C ILE A 58 0.22 -0.88 10.10
N THR A 59 0.16 0.22 10.85
CA THR A 59 -0.03 0.23 12.32
C THR A 59 -1.26 1.07 12.67
N GLU A 60 -1.50 1.26 13.97
CA GLU A 60 -2.54 2.18 14.48
C GLU A 60 -2.27 3.65 14.08
N LYS A 61 -1.03 3.99 13.71
CA LYS A 61 -0.73 5.27 13.06
C LYS A 61 -0.99 5.15 11.57
N ALA A 62 -2.00 5.87 11.10
CA ALA A 62 -2.38 5.96 9.71
C ALA A 62 -1.19 6.36 8.83
N LYS A 63 -0.98 5.58 7.77
CA LYS A 63 -0.12 5.95 6.65
C LYS A 63 -0.96 6.57 5.56
N PHE A 64 -0.41 7.58 4.91
CA PHE A 64 -1.07 8.25 3.81
C PHE A 64 -0.22 8.13 2.54
N TYR A 65 -0.85 7.66 1.47
CA TYR A 65 -0.21 7.32 0.21
C TYR A 65 -0.69 8.31 -0.85
N THR A 66 0.21 9.17 -1.31
CA THR A 66 -0.10 10.11 -2.40
C THR A 66 0.04 9.40 -3.75
N VAL A 67 -1.02 9.48 -4.54
CA VAL A 67 -1.07 8.97 -5.91
C VAL A 67 -1.41 10.11 -6.87
N GLU A 68 -0.89 10.08 -8.09
CA GLU A 68 -1.21 11.06 -9.14
C GLU A 68 -1.78 10.32 -10.36
N ILE A 69 -3.05 10.57 -10.66
CA ILE A 69 -3.77 9.96 -11.78
C ILE A 69 -4.18 11.06 -12.76
N ASP A 70 -3.63 11.01 -13.97
CA ASP A 70 -3.82 11.99 -15.04
C ASP A 70 -3.63 13.44 -14.56
N GLY A 71 -2.58 13.67 -13.75
CA GLY A 71 -2.25 14.98 -13.18
C GLY A 71 -3.10 15.40 -11.97
N THR A 72 -4.08 14.60 -11.56
CA THR A 72 -4.83 14.83 -10.31
C THR A 72 -4.17 14.09 -9.17
N ARG A 73 -3.77 14.81 -8.11
CA ARG A 73 -3.28 14.18 -6.87
C ARG A 73 -4.46 13.70 -6.03
N LEU A 74 -4.36 12.47 -5.57
CA LEU A 74 -5.25 11.87 -4.58
C LEU A 74 -4.41 11.33 -3.44
N GLU A 75 -5.06 11.03 -2.32
CA GLU A 75 -4.40 10.40 -1.20
C GLU A 75 -5.28 9.34 -0.57
N VAL A 76 -4.69 8.17 -0.36
CA VAL A 76 -5.31 7.04 0.32
C VAL A 76 -4.72 6.93 1.70
N LEU A 77 -5.56 6.80 2.73
CA LEU A 77 -5.13 6.47 4.08
C LEU A 77 -5.33 4.98 4.35
N ALA A 78 -4.39 4.39 5.08
CA ALA A 78 -4.49 3.04 5.62
C ALA A 78 -4.11 3.04 7.10
N VAL A 79 -4.92 2.40 7.93
CA VAL A 79 -4.73 2.33 9.39
C VAL A 79 -5.14 0.96 9.91
N ARG A 80 -4.46 0.46 10.93
CA ARG A 80 -4.86 -0.77 11.63
C ARG A 80 -5.86 -0.39 12.72
N ALA A 81 -7.07 -0.94 12.63
CA ALA A 81 -8.10 -0.78 13.65
C ALA A 81 -7.84 -1.70 14.85
N SER A 82 -8.56 -1.48 15.94
CA SER A 82 -8.43 -2.25 17.19
C SER A 82 -8.78 -3.74 17.04
N ASP A 83 -9.56 -4.11 16.02
CA ASP A 83 -9.85 -5.49 15.63
C ASP A 83 -8.73 -6.16 14.81
N ASN A 84 -7.57 -5.50 14.67
CA ASN A 84 -6.40 -5.87 13.88
C ASN A 84 -6.56 -5.86 12.36
N THR A 85 -7.74 -5.48 11.84
CA THR A 85 -7.95 -5.35 10.40
C THR A 85 -7.32 -4.05 9.88
N VAL A 86 -6.85 -4.07 8.63
CA VAL A 86 -6.36 -2.86 7.95
C VAL A 86 -7.52 -2.20 7.22
N ARG A 87 -7.83 -0.96 7.62
CA ARG A 87 -8.90 -0.13 7.08
C ARG A 87 -8.34 0.85 6.05
N THR A 88 -9.06 1.04 4.95
CA THR A 88 -8.66 1.95 3.86
C THR A 88 -9.75 2.95 3.48
N ALA A 89 -9.34 4.19 3.25
CA ALA A 89 -10.22 5.25 2.77
C ALA A 89 -9.43 6.24 1.89
N PHE A 90 -10.12 7.05 1.09
CA PHE A 90 -9.55 8.26 0.55
C PHE A 90 -9.44 9.32 1.65
N ASN A 91 -8.35 10.08 1.66
CA ASN A 91 -8.15 11.19 2.59
C ASN A 91 -8.89 12.46 2.17
N THR A 92 -10.20 12.31 2.00
CA THR A 92 -11.14 13.39 1.73
C THR A 92 -12.49 13.03 2.32
N CYS A 93 -13.25 14.04 2.71
CA CYS A 93 -14.50 13.91 3.44
C CYS A 93 -15.69 13.84 2.48
N GLN A 94 -16.62 12.91 2.71
CA GLN A 94 -17.82 12.72 1.89
C GLN A 94 -18.66 14.00 1.70
N VAL A 95 -18.64 14.92 2.68
CA VAL A 95 -19.38 16.19 2.62
C VAL A 95 -18.50 17.43 2.44
N CYS A 96 -17.26 17.42 2.97
CA CYS A 96 -16.40 18.59 2.94
C CYS A 96 -15.42 18.64 1.77
N TYR A 97 -15.37 17.62 0.90
CA TYR A 97 -14.37 17.52 -0.17
C TYR A 97 -14.29 18.79 -1.04
N SER A 98 -15.45 19.39 -1.37
CA SER A 98 -15.53 20.56 -2.25
C SER A 98 -14.85 21.82 -1.66
N SER A 99 -14.67 21.90 -0.34
CA SER A 99 -13.94 23.00 0.33
C SER A 99 -12.44 23.01 0.00
N GLY A 100 -11.90 21.85 -0.38
CA GLY A 100 -10.48 21.58 -0.51
C GLY A 100 -9.76 21.25 0.80
N ARG A 101 -10.38 21.51 1.96
CA ARG A 101 -9.83 21.23 3.28
C ARG A 101 -10.46 20.00 3.95
N GLY A 102 -11.26 19.23 3.22
CA GLY A 102 -11.93 18.04 3.72
C GLY A 102 -11.00 16.85 4.00
N TYR A 103 -9.68 17.05 4.08
CA TYR A 103 -8.72 16.01 4.41
C TYR A 103 -8.59 15.81 5.91
N TYR A 104 -8.01 14.70 6.31
CA TYR A 104 -7.87 14.29 7.69
C TYR A 104 -6.41 14.30 8.14
N VAL A 105 -6.22 14.66 9.41
CA VAL A 105 -4.97 14.49 10.15
C VAL A 105 -5.28 13.62 11.36
N GLN A 106 -4.42 12.65 11.66
CA GLN A 106 -4.62 11.80 12.81
C GLN A 106 -4.18 12.49 14.10
N GLU A 107 -5.03 12.44 15.12
CA GLU A 107 -4.77 12.86 16.50
C GLU A 107 -5.14 11.73 17.46
N GLY A 108 -4.14 10.99 17.94
CA GLY A 108 -4.38 9.77 18.72
C GLY A 108 -5.19 8.75 17.92
N ASN A 109 -6.32 8.31 18.47
CA ASN A 109 -7.20 7.32 17.82
C ASN A 109 -8.27 7.96 16.93
N PHE A 110 -8.13 9.24 16.60
CA PHE A 110 -9.09 9.98 15.78
C PHE A 110 -8.47 10.50 14.50
N LEU A 111 -9.23 10.47 13.42
CA LEU A 111 -9.02 11.27 12.22
C LEU A 111 -9.82 12.56 12.34
N VAL A 112 -9.15 13.71 12.26
CA VAL A 112 -9.74 15.04 12.42
C VAL A 112 -9.83 15.74 11.08
N CYS A 113 -11.05 16.08 10.65
CA CYS A 113 -11.30 16.78 9.39
C CYS A 113 -10.80 18.22 9.47
N GLN A 114 -9.93 18.62 8.55
CA GLN A 114 -9.29 19.94 8.54
C GLN A 114 -10.21 21.07 8.02
N ASN A 115 -11.44 20.74 7.61
CA ASN A 115 -12.46 21.73 7.28
C ASN A 115 -13.50 21.90 8.40
N CYS A 116 -14.08 20.80 8.89
CA CYS A 116 -15.23 20.82 9.81
C CYS A 116 -14.84 20.60 11.29
N GLY A 117 -13.62 20.14 11.58
CA GLY A 117 -13.16 19.79 12.93
C GLY A 117 -13.75 18.50 13.49
N ASN A 118 -14.63 17.80 12.74
CA ASN A 118 -15.20 16.52 13.17
C ASN A 118 -14.09 15.51 13.44
N ARG A 119 -14.26 14.75 14.52
CA ARG A 119 -13.36 13.68 14.96
C ARG A 119 -14.03 12.35 14.67
N PHE A 120 -13.29 11.44 14.07
CA PHE A 120 -13.80 10.14 13.65
C PHE A 120 -12.85 9.05 14.13
N GLY A 121 -13.36 8.01 14.78
CA GLY A 121 -12.53 6.93 15.30
C GLY A 121 -11.82 6.17 14.17
N THR A 122 -10.58 5.76 14.38
CA THR A 122 -9.86 4.91 13.42
C THR A 122 -10.56 3.58 13.19
N ASP A 123 -11.30 3.08 14.17
CA ASP A 123 -12.09 1.84 14.09
C ASP A 123 -13.31 1.96 13.17
N ASP A 124 -13.78 3.19 12.94
CA ASP A 124 -14.94 3.44 12.08
C ASP A 124 -14.55 3.55 10.60
N VAL A 125 -13.26 3.66 10.28
CA VAL A 125 -12.74 3.78 8.91
C VAL A 125 -13.19 2.57 8.09
N GLU A 126 -13.68 2.83 6.87
CA GLU A 126 -14.25 1.82 5.97
C GLU A 126 -15.61 1.24 6.40
N VAL A 127 -16.00 1.38 7.67
CA VAL A 127 -17.25 0.84 8.23
C VAL A 127 -18.40 1.84 8.12
N THR A 128 -18.20 3.07 8.59
CA THR A 128 -19.26 4.08 8.64
C THR A 128 -19.41 4.82 7.31
N ARG A 129 -20.65 5.01 6.85
CA ARG A 129 -20.99 5.67 5.57
C ARG A 129 -21.87 6.91 5.79
N GLY A 130 -21.74 7.91 4.91
CA GLY A 130 -22.44 9.19 5.01
C GLY A 130 -21.83 10.14 6.05
N GLY A 131 -22.18 11.43 6.01
CA GLY A 131 -21.74 12.43 7.02
C GLY A 131 -20.30 12.96 6.87
N CYS A 132 -19.76 13.63 7.90
CA CYS A 132 -18.39 14.21 7.91
C CYS A 132 -17.30 13.12 8.10
N ASN A 133 -17.30 12.08 7.25
CA ASN A 133 -16.43 10.89 7.32
C ASN A 133 -15.49 10.79 6.10
N PRO A 134 -14.32 10.12 6.24
CA PRO A 134 -13.50 9.75 5.10
C PRO A 134 -14.31 8.97 4.06
N VAL A 135 -13.99 9.10 2.76
CA VAL A 135 -14.65 8.30 1.71
C VAL A 135 -14.07 6.88 1.74
N PRO A 136 -14.86 5.84 2.06
CA PRO A 136 -14.33 4.50 2.27
C PRO A 136 -13.87 3.83 0.97
N ILE A 137 -12.83 3.00 1.05
CA ILE A 137 -12.41 2.08 -0.01
C ILE A 137 -12.73 0.67 0.49
N THR A 138 -13.92 0.20 0.13
CA THR A 138 -14.51 -1.08 0.56
C THR A 138 -13.93 -2.27 -0.21
N GLU A 139 -14.24 -3.48 0.27
CA GLU A 139 -13.76 -4.76 -0.27
C GLU A 139 -13.95 -4.90 -1.78
N GLU A 140 -15.07 -4.45 -2.34
CA GLU A 140 -15.33 -4.52 -3.78
C GLU A 140 -14.43 -3.60 -4.63
N ASN A 141 -13.72 -2.67 -3.99
CA ASN A 141 -12.86 -1.68 -4.64
C ASN A 141 -11.36 -1.91 -4.41
N LYS A 142 -11.00 -3.03 -3.80
CA LYS A 142 -9.60 -3.41 -3.54
C LYS A 142 -9.41 -4.93 -3.64
N THR A 143 -8.17 -5.36 -3.83
CA THR A 143 -7.78 -6.76 -3.70
C THR A 143 -6.90 -6.91 -2.48
N VAL A 144 -7.25 -7.82 -1.58
CA VAL A 144 -6.52 -8.08 -0.34
C VAL A 144 -5.87 -9.46 -0.43
N THR A 145 -4.58 -9.53 -0.15
CA THR A 145 -3.83 -10.77 0.09
C THR A 145 -3.32 -10.78 1.53
N GLU A 146 -2.58 -11.81 1.92
CA GLU A 146 -1.93 -11.85 3.24
C GLU A 146 -0.96 -10.66 3.45
N THR A 147 -0.28 -10.23 2.40
CA THR A 147 0.81 -9.25 2.49
C THR A 147 0.48 -7.90 1.86
N THR A 148 -0.55 -7.82 1.01
CA THR A 148 -0.82 -6.62 0.22
C THR A 148 -2.29 -6.23 0.16
N ILE A 149 -2.54 -4.92 0.10
CA ILE A 149 -3.80 -4.34 -0.40
C ILE A 149 -3.51 -3.60 -1.70
N THR A 150 -4.23 -3.96 -2.76
CA THR A 150 -4.10 -3.32 -4.07
C THR A 150 -5.36 -2.54 -4.41
N ILE A 151 -5.20 -1.27 -4.80
CA ILE A 151 -6.28 -0.40 -5.29
C ILE A 151 -5.96 -0.04 -6.73
N SER A 152 -6.84 -0.39 -7.66
CA SER A 152 -6.55 -0.26 -9.09
C SER A 152 -6.54 1.20 -9.55
N LYS A 153 -5.70 1.51 -10.53
CA LYS A 153 -5.68 2.79 -11.23
C LYS A 153 -7.06 3.19 -11.72
N GLU A 154 -7.84 2.22 -12.24
CA GLU A 154 -9.18 2.47 -12.72
C GLU A 154 -10.10 2.99 -11.61
N PHE A 155 -10.06 2.38 -10.43
CA PHE A 155 -10.84 2.84 -9.29
C PHE A 155 -10.34 4.18 -8.77
N LEU A 156 -9.01 4.37 -8.66
CA LEU A 156 -8.43 5.67 -8.26
C LEU A 156 -8.86 6.79 -9.21
N SER A 157 -8.96 6.53 -10.51
CA SER A 157 -9.41 7.51 -11.51
C SER A 157 -10.85 7.98 -11.27
N LYS A 158 -11.73 7.11 -10.76
CA LYS A 158 -13.12 7.44 -10.41
C LYS A 158 -13.19 8.43 -9.23
N ALA A 159 -12.18 8.45 -8.37
CA ALA A 159 -12.11 9.35 -7.22
C ALA A 159 -11.60 10.77 -7.55
N LYS A 160 -11.10 11.04 -8.76
CA LYS A 160 -10.55 12.37 -9.11
C LYS A 160 -11.52 13.53 -8.81
N ALA A 161 -12.83 13.33 -9.00
CA ALA A 161 -13.83 14.35 -8.76
C ALA A 161 -13.87 14.85 -7.29
N ILE A 162 -13.69 13.95 -6.32
CA ILE A 162 -13.67 14.31 -4.89
C ILE A 162 -12.33 14.88 -4.42
N PHE A 163 -11.35 15.01 -5.33
CA PHE A 163 -10.06 15.65 -5.11
C PHE A 163 -9.86 16.92 -5.95
N ALA A 164 -10.83 17.32 -6.78
CA ALA A 164 -10.69 18.42 -7.73
C ALA A 164 -10.30 19.76 -7.08
N ASN A 165 -10.73 20.00 -5.83
CA ASN A 165 -10.42 21.22 -5.08
C ASN A 165 -9.41 21.01 -3.94
N TRP A 166 -8.76 19.85 -3.86
CA TRP A 166 -7.97 19.43 -2.70
C TRP A 166 -6.75 20.36 -2.46
N LYS A 167 -6.55 20.79 -1.21
CA LYS A 167 -5.57 21.84 -0.82
C LYS A 167 -4.51 21.35 0.16
N ARG A 168 -4.34 20.04 0.30
CA ARG A 168 -3.30 19.46 1.15
C ARG A 168 -1.93 19.59 0.49
#